data_AF-A0A9W8LPA2-F1
#
_entry.id   AF-A0A9W8LPA2-F1
#
_cell.length_a   1.000
_cell.length_b   1.000
_cell.length_c   1.000
_cell.angle_alpha   90.00
_cell.angle_beta   90.00
_cell.angle_gamma   90.00
#
_symmetry.space_group_name_H-M   'P 1'
#
loop_
_entity.id
_entity.type
_entity.pdbx_description
1 polymer ?
#
loop_
_entity_poly.entity_id
_entity_poly.type
_entity_poly.pdbx_seq_one_letter_code
_entity_poly.pdbx_strand_id
1 'polypeptide(L)'
;MEDTTGSRTAAAHIAEDTIPSFDWEDTTRSASSSSTSSSDLSEDFTCKASLAFDQWFACLTVGKQLSNYYRYGEKRGCGKHWSKLSLCMKMKLRSEESGKDLMRAFREKEQAERDARPNVLDVWTLRTTPWDGRQSDDHSPDQTENTDPATAF
;
A
#
# COMPACT_ATOMS: atom_id res chain seq x y z
N MET A 1 -63.92 -41.42 -30.64
CA MET A 1 -63.01 -42.57 -30.73
C MET A 1 -61.97 -42.14 -31.75
N GLU A 2 -60.75 -41.72 -31.41
CA GLU A 2 -59.90 -41.92 -30.24
C GLU A 2 -58.94 -40.73 -30.09
N ASP A 3 -58.65 -40.36 -28.84
CA ASP A 3 -57.62 -39.41 -28.40
C ASP A 3 -56.21 -40.02 -28.60
N THR A 4 -55.22 -39.22 -29.00
CA THR A 4 -53.81 -39.60 -28.80
C THR A 4 -52.96 -38.39 -28.43
N THR A 5 -52.69 -38.34 -27.13
CA THR A 5 -51.71 -37.55 -26.39
C THR A 5 -50.31 -37.62 -27.01
N GLY A 6 -49.76 -36.47 -27.40
CA GLY A 6 -48.36 -36.28 -27.78
C GLY A 6 -47.64 -35.36 -26.80
N SER A 7 -47.09 -35.96 -25.75
CA SER A 7 -46.29 -35.31 -24.70
C SER A 7 -45.08 -34.59 -25.31
N ARG A 8 -45.03 -33.25 -25.21
CA ARG A 8 -43.83 -32.47 -25.54
C ARG A 8 -42.96 -32.40 -24.29
N THR A 9 -41.95 -33.25 -24.24
CA THR A 9 -40.84 -33.19 -23.29
C THR A 9 -40.14 -31.83 -23.44
N ALA A 10 -40.22 -31.01 -22.38
CA ALA A 10 -39.38 -29.83 -22.24
C ALA A 10 -37.97 -30.31 -21.88
N ALA A 11 -37.06 -30.28 -22.85
CA ALA A 11 -35.63 -30.42 -22.59
C ALA A 11 -35.17 -29.17 -21.84
N ALA A 12 -34.81 -29.35 -20.57
CA ALA A 12 -34.11 -28.34 -19.78
C ALA A 12 -32.75 -28.07 -20.46
N HIS A 13 -32.58 -26.87 -20.99
CA HIS A 13 -31.27 -26.39 -21.38
C HIS A 13 -30.48 -26.10 -20.10
N ILE A 14 -29.44 -26.87 -19.87
CA ILE A 14 -28.41 -26.62 -18.86
C ILE A 14 -27.77 -25.29 -19.25
N ALA A 15 -27.97 -24.26 -18.44
CA ALA A 15 -27.23 -23.01 -18.56
C ALA A 15 -25.78 -23.30 -18.13
N GLU A 16 -24.86 -23.29 -19.09
CA GLU A 16 -23.44 -23.32 -18.81
C GLU A 16 -23.06 -22.13 -17.93
N ASP A 17 -22.37 -22.45 -16.83
CA ASP A 17 -21.83 -21.54 -15.85
C ASP A 17 -21.00 -20.43 -16.52
N THR A 18 -21.58 -19.24 -16.63
CA THR A 18 -20.81 -18.02 -16.87
C THR A 18 -20.07 -17.71 -15.58
N ILE A 19 -18.81 -18.15 -15.49
CA ILE A 19 -17.88 -17.64 -14.48
C ILE A 19 -17.84 -16.12 -14.65
N PRO A 20 -18.23 -15.30 -13.65
CA PRO A 20 -18.09 -13.86 -13.79
C PRO A 20 -16.60 -13.56 -13.95
N SER A 21 -16.26 -12.93 -15.08
CA SER A 21 -14.94 -12.37 -15.34
C SER A 21 -14.53 -11.55 -14.13
N PHE A 22 -13.61 -12.09 -13.34
CA PHE A 22 -12.98 -11.36 -12.24
C PHE A 22 -11.95 -10.43 -12.88
N ASP A 23 -12.43 -9.29 -13.36
CA ASP A 23 -11.61 -8.23 -13.94
C ASP A 23 -10.68 -7.66 -12.87
N TRP A 24 -9.44 -8.16 -12.86
CA TRP A 24 -8.37 -7.67 -11.98
C TRP A 24 -8.00 -6.20 -12.27
N GLU A 25 -8.42 -5.66 -13.41
CA GLU A 25 -8.07 -4.32 -13.91
C GLU A 25 -8.68 -3.18 -13.07
N ASP A 26 -9.77 -3.42 -12.35
CA ASP A 26 -10.39 -2.41 -11.49
C ASP A 26 -9.60 -2.19 -10.17
N THR A 27 -8.90 -3.24 -9.72
CA THR A 27 -8.04 -3.17 -8.52
C THR A 27 -6.79 -2.30 -8.77
N THR A 28 -6.29 -2.27 -10.01
CA THR A 28 -5.13 -1.43 -10.37
C THR A 28 -5.48 0.02 -10.63
N ARG A 29 -6.70 0.35 -11.07
CA ARG A 29 -7.11 1.75 -11.29
C ARG A 29 -7.32 2.52 -9.98
N SER A 30 -7.73 1.84 -8.91
CA SER A 30 -7.90 2.45 -7.59
C SER A 30 -6.60 2.67 -6.81
N ALA A 31 -5.45 2.17 -7.28
CA ALA A 31 -4.15 2.41 -6.65
C ALA A 31 -3.49 3.74 -7.11
N SER A 32 -3.95 4.32 -8.23
CA SER A 32 -3.26 5.47 -8.85
C SER A 32 -3.93 6.83 -8.65
N SER A 33 -5.00 6.93 -7.86
CA SER A 33 -5.52 8.22 -7.38
C SER A 33 -4.95 8.59 -6.00
N SER A 34 -3.69 8.24 -5.74
CA SER A 34 -2.89 9.01 -4.79
C SER A 34 -2.23 10.15 -5.57
N SER A 35 -3.05 11.14 -5.92
CA SER A 35 -2.53 12.46 -6.27
C SER A 35 -1.70 12.95 -5.09
N THR A 36 -0.38 12.89 -5.23
CA THR A 36 0.53 13.73 -4.46
C THR A 36 0.28 15.16 -4.89
N SER A 37 -0.80 15.74 -4.38
CA SER A 37 -1.03 17.17 -4.39
C SER A 37 -0.02 17.77 -3.42
N SER A 38 1.14 18.14 -3.97
CA SER A 38 2.03 19.12 -3.35
C SER A 38 1.28 20.45 -3.31
N SER A 39 0.50 20.65 -2.24
CA SER A 39 -0.19 21.91 -1.98
C SER A 39 0.58 22.66 -0.91
N ASP A 40 1.54 23.44 -1.36
CA ASP A 40 2.00 24.61 -0.62
C ASP A 40 0.88 25.66 -0.67
N LEU A 41 0.58 26.24 0.49
CA LEU A 41 -0.25 27.44 0.74
C LEU A 41 -1.80 27.30 0.70
N SER A 42 -2.37 26.95 1.86
CA SER A 42 -3.26 27.87 2.60
C SER A 42 -3.53 27.35 4.01
N GLU A 43 -3.37 28.24 4.99
CA GLU A 43 -3.25 28.00 6.42
C GLU A 43 -4.54 27.64 7.17
N ASP A 44 -5.52 27.00 6.51
CA ASP A 44 -6.73 26.49 7.17
C ASP A 44 -6.90 25.00 6.89
N PHE A 45 -5.95 24.21 7.37
CA PHE A 45 -6.02 22.76 7.36
C PHE A 45 -7.04 22.25 8.38
N THR A 46 -8.33 22.37 8.04
CA THR A 46 -9.39 21.74 8.81
C THR A 46 -9.24 20.23 8.70
N CYS A 47 -8.82 19.59 9.78
CA CYS A 47 -8.93 18.15 9.89
C CYS A 47 -10.41 17.76 9.77
N LYS A 48 -10.79 17.19 8.62
CA LYS A 48 -12.15 16.70 8.39
C LYS A 48 -12.28 15.32 9.05
N ALA A 49 -12.97 15.27 10.19
CA ALA A 49 -13.15 14.03 10.96
C ALA A 49 -13.85 12.92 10.15
N SER A 50 -14.78 13.28 9.27
CA SER A 50 -15.43 12.34 8.34
C SER A 50 -14.43 11.66 7.41
N LEU A 51 -13.57 12.44 6.76
CA LEU A 51 -12.54 11.91 5.86
C LEU A 51 -11.53 11.02 6.61
N ALA A 52 -11.10 11.43 7.80
CA ALA A 52 -10.20 10.63 8.63
C ALA A 52 -10.85 9.30 9.08
N PHE A 53 -12.17 9.31 9.33
CA PHE A 53 -12.94 8.13 9.66
C PHE A 53 -13.04 7.18 8.47
N ASP A 54 -13.38 7.68 7.28
CA ASP A 54 -13.51 6.86 6.07
C ASP A 54 -12.19 6.15 5.74
N GLN A 55 -11.04 6.82 5.94
CA GLN A 55 -9.72 6.22 5.76
C GLN A 55 -9.43 5.09 6.76
N TRP A 56 -9.76 5.30 8.03
CA TRP A 56 -9.58 4.27 9.05
C TRP A 56 -10.50 3.08 8.82
N PHE A 57 -11.78 3.34 8.52
CA PHE A 57 -12.76 2.31 8.23
C PHE A 57 -12.39 1.50 6.98
N ALA A 58 -11.98 2.17 5.90
CA ALA A 58 -11.47 1.51 4.70
C ALA A 58 -10.29 0.58 5.01
N CYS A 59 -9.36 0.99 5.88
CA CYS A 59 -8.28 0.12 6.32
C CYS A 59 -8.81 -1.12 7.07
N LEU A 60 -9.83 -0.98 7.92
CA LEU A 60 -10.38 -2.12 8.66
C LEU A 60 -11.14 -3.12 7.78
N THR A 61 -11.69 -2.68 6.65
CA THR A 61 -12.50 -3.55 5.80
C THR A 61 -11.72 -4.77 5.28
N VAL A 62 -12.34 -5.94 5.38
CA VAL A 62 -11.75 -7.23 4.99
C VAL A 62 -11.34 -7.23 3.51
N GLY A 63 -12.12 -6.60 2.63
CA GLY A 63 -11.82 -6.55 1.20
C GLY A 63 -10.46 -5.92 0.88
N LYS A 64 -10.07 -4.87 1.61
CA LYS A 64 -8.76 -4.21 1.42
C LYS A 64 -7.62 -4.96 2.12
N GLN A 65 -7.94 -5.74 3.17
CA GLN A 65 -6.95 -6.50 3.93
C GLN A 65 -6.64 -7.88 3.31
N LEU A 66 -7.56 -8.46 2.54
CA LEU A 66 -7.45 -9.84 2.06
C LEU A 66 -6.20 -10.08 1.20
N SER A 67 -5.84 -9.16 0.31
CA SER A 67 -4.64 -9.32 -0.52
C SER A 67 -3.34 -9.31 0.29
N ASN A 68 -3.27 -8.43 1.30
CA ASN A 68 -2.09 -8.35 2.17
C ASN A 68 -2.01 -9.55 3.10
N TYR A 69 -3.15 -9.98 3.64
CA TYR A 69 -3.26 -11.18 4.46
C TYR A 69 -2.90 -12.44 3.67
N TYR A 70 -3.37 -12.57 2.42
CA TYR A 70 -3.04 -13.70 1.55
C TYR A 70 -1.55 -13.75 1.19
N ARG A 71 -0.94 -12.60 0.87
CA ARG A 71 0.47 -12.55 0.43
C ARG A 71 1.48 -12.62 1.57
N TYR A 72 1.21 -11.93 2.68
CA TYR A 72 2.18 -11.73 3.75
C TYR A 72 1.76 -12.40 5.07
N GLY A 73 0.57 -12.97 5.15
CA GLY A 73 0.05 -13.61 6.37
C GLY A 73 -0.33 -12.63 7.49
N GLU A 74 -0.16 -11.33 7.25
CA GLU A 74 -0.43 -10.27 8.22
C GLU A 74 -1.48 -9.29 7.70
N LYS A 75 -2.20 -8.67 8.63
CA LYS A 75 -3.04 -7.51 8.32
C LYS A 75 -2.18 -6.24 8.33
N ARG A 76 -2.45 -5.29 7.42
CA ARG A 76 -1.84 -3.96 7.49
C ARG A 76 -2.21 -3.29 8.80
N GLY A 77 -1.22 -2.73 9.50
CA GLY A 77 -1.45 -1.95 10.72
C GLY A 77 -2.23 -0.66 10.43
N CYS A 78 -3.49 -0.57 10.88
CA CYS A 78 -4.34 0.62 10.71
C CYS A 78 -4.10 1.74 11.76
N GLY A 79 -3.09 1.59 12.63
CA GLY A 79 -2.84 2.50 13.75
C GLY A 79 -2.57 3.96 13.35
N LYS A 80 -1.96 4.19 12.17
CA LYS A 80 -1.71 5.54 11.66
C LYS A 80 -3.00 6.30 11.36
N HIS A 81 -3.97 5.63 10.71
CA HIS A 81 -5.27 6.23 10.41
C HIS A 81 -6.08 6.51 11.68
N TRP A 82 -6.00 5.61 12.67
CA TRP A 82 -6.64 5.82 13.96
C TRP A 82 -6.05 7.01 14.73
N SER A 83 -4.72 7.15 14.75
CA SER A 83 -4.07 8.30 15.39
C SER A 83 -4.54 9.63 14.79
N LYS A 84 -4.65 9.70 13.46
CA LYS A 84 -5.17 10.88 12.75
C LYS A 84 -6.61 11.17 13.13
N LEU A 85 -7.48 10.16 13.12
CA LEU A 85 -8.87 10.30 13.52
C LEU A 85 -9.01 10.79 14.97
N SER A 86 -8.24 10.20 15.90
CA SER A 86 -8.28 10.58 17.31
C SER A 86 -7.85 12.03 17.54
N LEU A 87 -6.81 12.49 16.82
CA LEU A 87 -6.35 13.87 16.87
C LEU A 87 -7.42 14.83 16.32
N CYS A 88 -8.02 14.46 15.19
CA CYS A 88 -9.10 15.20 14.55
C CYS A 88 -10.30 15.41 15.49
N MET A 89 -10.73 14.33 16.15
CA MET A 89 -11.84 14.36 17.09
C MET A 89 -11.49 15.23 18.31
N LYS A 90 -10.29 15.05 18.89
CA LYS A 90 -9.83 15.84 20.04
C LYS A 90 -9.76 17.33 19.73
N MET A 91 -9.35 17.69 18.52
CA MET A 91 -9.29 19.09 18.10
C MET A 91 -10.65 19.73 17.90
N LYS A 92 -11.63 18.99 17.37
CA LYS A 92 -13.00 19.52 17.22
C LYS A 92 -13.60 19.90 18.57
N LEU A 93 -13.15 19.27 19.66
CA LEU A 93 -13.57 19.55 21.03
C LEU A 93 -12.77 20.68 21.71
N ARG A 94 -11.70 21.20 21.09
CA ARG A 94 -10.80 22.22 21.67
C ARG A 94 -10.93 23.57 20.97
N SER A 95 -10.44 24.64 21.63
CA SER A 95 -10.41 26.00 21.08
C SER A 95 -9.50 26.08 19.85
N GLU A 96 -9.80 27.00 18.94
CA GLU A 96 -9.12 27.15 17.64
C GLU A 96 -7.60 27.34 17.78
N GLU A 97 -7.16 28.13 18.76
CA GLU A 97 -5.75 28.39 19.06
C GLU A 97 -4.98 27.10 19.44
N SER A 98 -5.52 26.32 20.37
CA SER A 98 -4.87 25.09 20.86
C SER A 98 -4.88 23.96 19.83
N GLY A 99 -5.81 24.01 18.86
CA GLY A 99 -5.86 23.07 17.75
C GLY A 99 -4.73 23.24 16.74
N LYS A 100 -4.29 24.49 16.49
CA LYS A 100 -3.21 24.80 15.54
C LYS A 100 -1.86 24.26 16.02
N ASP A 101 -1.58 24.39 17.32
CA ASP A 101 -0.34 23.90 17.93
C ASP A 101 -0.27 22.36 17.93
N LEU A 102 -1.38 21.69 18.25
CA LEU A 102 -1.47 20.23 18.21
C LEU A 102 -1.25 19.67 16.79
N MET A 103 -1.75 20.37 15.77
CA MET A 103 -1.53 19.99 14.38
C MET A 103 -0.08 20.16 13.96
N ARG A 104 0.57 21.24 14.38
CA ARG A 104 1.99 21.46 14.12
C ARG A 104 2.84 20.34 14.72
N ALA A 105 2.63 20.04 16.01
CA ALA A 105 3.35 18.97 16.70
C ALA A 105 3.13 17.59 16.04
N PHE A 106 1.91 17.30 15.57
CA PHE A 106 1.64 16.05 14.86
C PHE A 106 2.39 15.96 13.52
N ARG A 107 2.46 17.05 12.76
CA ARG A 107 3.20 17.09 11.49
C ARG A 107 4.70 16.95 11.69
N GLU A 108 5.24 17.64 12.68
CA GLU A 108 6.66 17.53 13.05
C GLU A 108 7.00 16.08 13.41
N LYS A 109 6.11 15.41 14.16
CA LYS A 109 6.26 13.98 14.45
C LYS A 109 6.19 13.11 13.18
N GLU A 110 5.24 13.33 12.28
CA GLU A 110 5.15 12.57 11.03
C GLU A 110 6.34 12.83 10.09
N GLN A 111 6.86 14.05 10.06
CA GLN A 111 8.07 14.40 9.30
C GLN A 111 9.28 13.70 9.90
N ALA A 112 9.49 13.80 11.22
CA ALA A 112 10.57 13.09 11.90
C ALA A 112 10.50 11.56 11.69
N GLU A 113 9.30 10.97 11.75
CA GLU A 113 9.11 9.54 11.46
C GLU A 113 9.36 9.19 9.98
N ARG A 114 9.09 10.10 9.05
CA ARG A 114 9.39 9.90 7.63
C ARG A 114 10.89 9.97 7.37
N ASP A 115 11.55 10.97 7.95
CA ASP A 115 12.96 11.26 7.75
C ASP A 115 13.85 10.22 8.45
N ALA A 116 13.39 9.66 9.58
CA ALA A 116 14.07 8.57 10.29
C ALA A 116 13.99 7.23 9.57
N ARG A 117 13.07 7.05 8.62
CA ARG A 117 12.97 5.79 7.86
C ARG A 117 14.00 5.79 6.74
N PRO A 118 14.71 4.66 6.52
CA PRO A 118 15.66 4.54 5.43
C PRO A 118 14.93 4.80 4.11
N ASN A 119 15.36 5.84 3.40
CA ASN A 119 14.81 6.17 2.10
C ASN A 119 15.57 5.36 1.03
N VAL A 120 14.92 5.09 -0.10
CA VAL A 120 15.56 4.32 -1.19
C VAL A 120 16.67 5.08 -1.91
N LEU A 121 16.67 6.41 -1.86
CA LEU A 121 17.72 7.25 -2.43
C LEU A 121 19.03 7.13 -1.65
N ASP A 122 18.98 6.79 -0.36
CA ASP A 122 20.14 6.59 0.52
C ASP A 122 20.95 5.34 0.13
N VAL A 123 20.32 4.39 -0.56
CA VAL A 123 21.01 3.20 -1.10
C VAL A 123 21.90 3.55 -2.29
N TRP A 124 21.62 4.64 -3.02
CA TRP A 124 22.31 4.97 -4.26
C TRP A 124 23.31 6.12 -4.04
N THR A 125 24.58 5.84 -4.28
CA THR A 125 25.60 6.89 -4.34
C THR A 125 25.48 7.67 -5.65
N LEU A 126 25.54 9.00 -5.58
CA LEU A 126 25.61 9.84 -6.77
C LEU A 126 26.83 9.48 -7.62
N ARG A 127 26.61 9.26 -8.91
CA ARG A 127 27.69 8.98 -9.85
C ARG A 127 28.50 10.26 -10.07
N THR A 128 29.80 10.22 -9.79
CA THR A 128 30.73 11.34 -9.99
C THR A 128 31.32 11.39 -11.40
N THR A 129 31.39 10.25 -12.08
CA THR A 129 31.95 10.15 -13.43
C THR A 129 30.86 10.05 -14.51
N PRO A 130 31.04 10.69 -15.68
CA PRO A 130 30.20 10.43 -16.84
C PRO A 130 30.24 8.95 -17.24
N TRP A 131 29.14 8.43 -17.76
CA TRP A 131 29.10 7.07 -18.30
C TRP A 131 29.93 7.00 -19.59
N ASP A 132 30.87 6.06 -19.68
CA ASP A 132 31.81 5.90 -20.80
C ASP A 132 31.36 4.87 -21.85
N GLY A 133 30.18 4.27 -21.67
CA GLY A 133 29.56 3.41 -22.68
C GLY A 133 30.16 2.01 -22.84
N ARG A 134 31.23 1.68 -22.11
CA ARG A 134 31.91 0.38 -22.21
C ARG A 134 31.69 -0.39 -20.92
N GLN A 135 30.61 -1.15 -20.85
CA GLN A 135 30.34 -2.05 -19.75
C GLN A 135 31.35 -3.20 -19.78
N SER A 136 32.44 -3.09 -19.02
CA SER A 136 33.35 -4.20 -18.75
C SER A 136 32.72 -5.06 -17.67
N ASP A 137 32.24 -6.24 -18.06
CA ASP A 137 31.80 -7.28 -17.14
C ASP A 137 33.00 -7.84 -16.36
N ASP A 138 33.47 -7.13 -15.34
CA ASP A 138 34.46 -7.64 -14.39
C ASP A 138 33.75 -8.55 -13.37
N HIS A 139 33.59 -9.81 -13.75
CA HIS A 139 33.39 -10.88 -12.78
C HIS A 139 34.74 -11.13 -12.09
N SER A 140 35.00 -10.42 -10.98
CA SER A 140 36.18 -10.63 -10.15
C SER A 140 36.12 -12.01 -9.47
N PRO A 141 37.00 -12.98 -9.80
CA PRO A 141 37.14 -14.16 -8.96
C PRO A 141 37.78 -13.77 -7.63
N ASP A 142 37.10 -14.12 -6.54
CA ASP A 142 37.58 -14.01 -5.17
C ASP A 142 38.90 -14.78 -5.01
N GLN A 143 39.94 -14.09 -4.54
CA GLN A 143 41.19 -14.73 -4.13
C GLN A 143 40.97 -15.40 -2.77
N THR A 144 40.72 -16.71 -2.79
CA THR A 144 40.97 -17.55 -1.61
C THR A 144 42.41 -18.03 -1.65
N GLU A 145 43.34 -17.14 -1.29
CA GLU A 145 44.72 -17.51 -0.96
C GLU A 145 44.93 -17.39 0.55
N ASN A 146 45.47 -18.47 1.14
CA ASN A 146 46.02 -18.61 2.48
C ASN A 146 45.09 -19.09 3.61
N THR A 147 45.03 -20.43 3.76
CA THR A 147 45.08 -21.04 5.11
C THR A 147 46.04 -22.23 5.03
N ASP A 148 47.16 -22.10 5.75
CA ASP A 148 48.29 -23.03 5.80
C ASP A 148 47.91 -24.45 6.23
N PRO A 149 48.54 -25.51 5.67
CA PRO A 149 48.43 -26.86 6.20
C PRO A 149 49.49 -27.11 7.28
N ALA A 150 49.18 -26.78 8.53
CA ALA A 150 50.02 -27.17 9.66
C ALA A 150 49.20 -27.48 10.92
N THR A 151 48.42 -28.57 10.89
CA THR A 151 48.12 -29.35 12.10
C THR A 151 47.95 -30.82 11.72
N ALA A 152 49.09 -31.48 11.53
CA ALA A 152 49.21 -32.93 11.67
C ALA A 152 49.98 -33.15 12.97
N PHE A 153 49.29 -33.60 14.02
CA PHE A 153 49.74 -34.47 15.10
C PHE A 153 48.56 -34.80 16.02
#